data_AF-A0A416C4T5-F1
#
_entry.id   AF-A0A416C4T5-F1
#
_cell.length_a   1.000
_cell.length_b   1.000
_cell.length_c   1.000
_cell.angle_alpha   90.00
_cell.angle_beta   90.00
_cell.angle_gamma   90.00
#
_symmetry.space_group_name_H-M   'P 1'
#
loop_
_entity.id
_entity.type
_entity.pdbx_description
1 polymer ?
#
loop_
_entity_poly.entity_id
_entity_poly.type
_entity_poly.pdbx_seq_one_letter_code
_entity_poly.pdbx_strand_id
1 'polypeptide(L)'
;MAKIMNFQMKNIKTLTGRKGYGCTASLYLDGKRIGTYADYADGGPEDVEYISKEAEEAMMKTIIAYAKKVPNKFVINLYQKRPEQYKKECEWFRKTHPYIPEEDITKETMASNSIVYIVSGFLKLYDAERQFKKFSKKGYIAISVEGNQIFAYPPNYSKEQVMAEAGNGNVYFSLDDFNIMQEV
;
A
#
# COMPACT_ATOMS: atom_id res chain seq x y z
N MET A 1 -4.72 -5.81 -12.91
CA MET A 1 -3.52 -5.89 -12.06
C MET A 1 -3.63 -4.78 -11.06
N ALA A 2 -3.47 -5.12 -9.78
CA ALA A 2 -3.57 -4.19 -8.67
C ALA A 2 -2.76 -2.90 -8.91
N LYS A 3 -3.30 -1.77 -8.46
CA LYS A 3 -2.66 -0.45 -8.57
C LYS A 3 -3.16 0.45 -7.44
N ILE A 4 -2.26 1.26 -6.87
CA ILE A 4 -2.58 2.29 -5.87
C ILE A 4 -1.98 3.62 -6.36
N MET A 5 -2.77 4.65 -6.62
CA MET A 5 -2.29 5.99 -7.01
C MET A 5 -1.21 5.95 -8.12
N ASN A 6 -1.44 5.09 -9.12
CA ASN A 6 -0.54 4.74 -10.20
C ASN A 6 0.71 3.89 -9.89
N PHE A 7 0.99 3.62 -8.62
CA PHE A 7 2.02 2.69 -8.18
C PHE A 7 1.62 1.23 -8.43
N GLN A 8 2.58 0.44 -8.92
CA GLN A 8 2.46 -1.00 -9.10
C GLN A 8 3.77 -1.71 -8.77
N MET A 9 3.67 -2.95 -8.31
CA MET A 9 4.80 -3.87 -8.24
C MET A 9 4.60 -4.99 -9.25
N LYS A 10 5.68 -5.38 -9.92
CA LYS A 10 5.69 -6.52 -10.86
C LYS A 10 6.84 -7.48 -10.51
N ASN A 11 6.76 -8.71 -11.02
CA ASN A 11 7.76 -9.76 -10.78
C ASN A 11 7.99 -10.03 -9.29
N ILE A 12 6.89 -10.02 -8.52
CA ILE A 12 6.93 -10.20 -7.06
C ILE A 12 7.34 -11.65 -6.76
N LYS A 13 8.45 -11.81 -6.03
CA LYS A 13 8.95 -13.10 -5.55
C LYS A 13 8.96 -13.08 -4.03
N THR A 14 8.23 -14.00 -3.41
CA THR A 14 8.25 -14.20 -1.97
C THR A 14 9.52 -14.92 -1.54
N LEU A 15 10.06 -14.52 -0.39
CA LEU A 15 11.19 -15.18 0.26
C LEU A 15 10.87 -15.41 1.74
N THR A 16 11.61 -16.29 2.39
CA THR A 16 11.51 -16.55 3.83
C THR A 16 12.75 -16.02 4.54
N GLY A 17 12.52 -15.15 5.52
CA GLY A 17 13.54 -14.57 6.39
C GLY A 17 13.32 -14.93 7.86
N ARG A 18 14.13 -14.34 8.74
CA ARG A 18 14.09 -14.60 10.19
C ARG A 18 12.79 -14.15 10.86
N LYS A 19 12.11 -13.15 10.31
CA LYS A 19 10.87 -12.54 10.82
C LYS A 19 9.62 -13.00 10.05
N GLY A 20 9.75 -14.02 9.19
CA GLY A 20 8.64 -14.55 8.40
C GLY A 20 8.86 -14.39 6.91
N TYR A 21 7.95 -13.72 6.23
CA TYR A 21 7.97 -13.58 4.78
C TYR A 21 8.38 -12.18 4.37
N GLY A 22 9.26 -12.11 3.37
CA GLY A 22 9.62 -10.89 2.67
C GLY A 22 9.36 -11.04 1.18
N CYS A 23 9.73 -10.03 0.39
CA CYS A 23 9.63 -10.14 -1.06
C CYS A 23 10.66 -9.30 -1.81
N THR A 24 10.92 -9.69 -3.06
CA THR A 24 11.59 -8.82 -4.04
C THR A 24 10.62 -8.48 -5.16
N ALA A 25 10.75 -7.29 -5.74
CA ALA A 25 9.90 -6.85 -6.84
C ALA A 25 10.56 -5.75 -7.69
N SER A 26 10.04 -5.56 -8.89
CA SER A 26 10.26 -4.35 -9.69
C SER A 26 9.19 -3.31 -9.38
N LEU A 27 9.59 -2.07 -9.13
CA LEU A 27 8.71 -0.95 -8.85
C LEU A 27 8.32 -0.23 -10.14
N TYR A 28 7.04 0.11 -10.27
CA TYR A 28 6.48 0.87 -11.39
C TYR A 28 5.64 2.03 -10.89
N LEU A 29 5.74 3.17 -11.57
CA LEU A 29 4.89 4.34 -11.38
C LEU A 29 4.49 4.87 -12.76
N ASP A 30 3.22 5.22 -12.93
CA ASP A 30 2.66 5.67 -14.22
C ASP A 30 2.98 4.72 -15.39
N GLY A 31 2.99 3.41 -15.10
CA GLY A 31 3.27 2.36 -16.09
C GLY A 31 4.76 2.22 -16.46
N LYS A 32 5.64 3.08 -15.97
CA LYS A 32 7.10 3.03 -16.20
C LYS A 32 7.79 2.38 -15.01
N ARG A 33 8.86 1.62 -15.27
CA ARG A 33 9.70 1.07 -14.21
C ARG A 33 10.46 2.22 -13.54
N ILE A 34 10.47 2.27 -12.22
CA ILE A 34 11.17 3.30 -11.43
C ILE A 34 12.26 2.75 -10.52
N GLY A 35 12.31 1.42 -10.32
CA GLY A 35 13.32 0.83 -9.43
C GLY A 35 13.07 -0.64 -9.10
N THR A 36 13.71 -1.08 -8.03
CA THR A 36 13.54 -2.38 -7.39
C THR A 36 13.34 -2.24 -5.88
N TYR A 37 12.66 -3.22 -5.30
CA TYR A 37 12.39 -3.32 -3.87
C TYR A 37 12.79 -4.70 -3.38
N ALA A 38 13.40 -4.75 -2.21
CA ALA A 38 13.67 -5.99 -1.48
C ALA A 38 13.40 -5.81 0.02
N ASP A 39 12.58 -6.68 0.57
CA ASP A 39 12.47 -6.94 2.00
C ASP A 39 12.90 -8.38 2.23
N TYR A 40 14.01 -8.57 2.94
CA TYR A 40 14.57 -9.89 3.26
C TYR A 40 13.95 -10.53 4.51
N ALA A 41 13.02 -9.84 5.17
CA ALA A 41 12.39 -10.25 6.42
C ALA A 41 13.39 -10.68 7.50
N ASP A 42 14.54 -10.02 7.58
CA ASP A 42 15.60 -10.29 8.56
C ASP A 42 15.57 -9.30 9.75
N GLY A 43 14.78 -8.23 9.61
CA GLY A 43 14.63 -7.18 10.58
C GLY A 43 15.44 -5.92 10.32
N GLY A 44 16.20 -5.88 9.24
CA GLY A 44 16.75 -4.65 8.69
C GLY A 44 15.68 -3.80 7.97
N PRO A 45 16.08 -2.61 7.50
CA PRO A 45 15.26 -1.80 6.61
C PRO A 45 15.09 -2.46 5.25
N GLU A 46 14.08 -2.05 4.51
CA GLU A 46 13.88 -2.46 3.13
C GLU A 46 14.91 -1.81 2.21
N ASP A 47 15.43 -2.58 1.25
CA ASP A 47 16.34 -2.07 0.23
C ASP A 47 15.54 -1.58 -0.98
N VAL A 48 15.71 -0.30 -1.31
CA VAL A 48 15.09 0.32 -2.48
C VAL A 48 16.16 0.95 -3.36
N GLU A 49 16.18 0.54 -4.62
CA GLU A 49 17.09 1.08 -5.62
C GLU A 49 16.28 1.73 -6.72
N TYR A 50 16.32 3.06 -6.78
CA TYR A 50 15.67 3.84 -7.83
C TYR A 50 16.59 3.98 -9.04
N ILE A 51 16.00 3.98 -10.24
CA ILE A 51 16.77 4.11 -11.49
C ILE A 51 17.32 5.52 -11.72
N SER A 52 16.76 6.52 -11.03
CA SER A 52 17.22 7.91 -11.08
C SER A 52 16.68 8.69 -9.88
N LYS A 53 17.23 9.88 -9.65
CA LYS A 53 16.73 10.80 -8.63
C LYS A 53 15.30 11.24 -8.92
N GLU A 54 14.97 11.53 -10.17
CA GLU A 54 13.61 11.94 -10.57
C GLU A 54 12.57 10.85 -10.27
N ALA A 55 12.95 9.57 -10.43
CA ALA A 55 12.11 8.43 -10.06
C ALA A 55 11.89 8.34 -8.54
N GLU A 56 12.93 8.57 -7.74
CA GLU A 56 12.84 8.65 -6.29
C GLU A 56 11.94 9.82 -5.84
N GLU A 57 12.14 11.02 -6.41
CA GLU A 57 11.34 12.20 -6.07
C GLU A 57 9.86 12.00 -6.42
N ALA A 58 9.59 11.42 -7.59
CA ALA A 58 8.23 11.08 -8.01
C ALA A 58 7.59 10.06 -7.06
N MET A 59 8.33 9.01 -6.68
CA MET A 59 7.84 8.02 -5.73
C MET A 59 7.56 8.62 -4.35
N MET A 60 8.44 9.49 -3.84
CA MET A 60 8.20 10.17 -2.56
C MET A 60 6.94 11.04 -2.60
N LYS A 61 6.69 11.77 -3.69
CA LYS A 61 5.44 12.52 -3.86
C LYS A 61 4.21 11.59 -3.83
N THR A 62 4.28 10.43 -4.48
CA THR A 62 3.22 9.42 -4.41
C THR A 62 3.03 8.86 -3.00
N ILE A 63 4.12 8.59 -2.27
CA ILE A 63 4.06 8.12 -0.87
C ILE A 63 3.39 9.17 0.02
N ILE A 64 3.75 10.44 -0.10
CA ILE A 64 3.12 11.53 0.68
C ILE A 64 1.63 11.65 0.35
N ALA A 65 1.26 11.57 -0.93
CA ALA A 65 -0.14 11.59 -1.35
C ALA A 65 -0.93 10.39 -0.81
N TYR A 66 -0.31 9.21 -0.72
CA TYR A 66 -0.89 8.02 -0.10
C TYR A 66 -1.02 8.16 1.42
N ALA A 67 0.02 8.68 2.09
CA ALA A 67 0.06 8.88 3.54
C ALA A 67 -1.06 9.81 4.04
N LYS A 68 -1.45 10.83 3.25
CA LYS A 68 -2.61 11.69 3.55
C LYS A 68 -3.92 10.91 3.69
N LYS A 69 -4.07 9.82 2.94
CA LYS A 69 -5.30 9.01 2.89
C LYS A 69 -5.31 7.89 3.93
N VAL A 70 -4.15 7.30 4.17
CA VAL A 70 -4.00 6.18 5.11
C VAL A 70 -3.00 6.49 6.24
N PRO A 71 -3.21 7.55 7.02
CA PRO A 71 -2.26 7.92 8.06
C PRO A 71 -2.20 6.86 9.17
N ASN A 72 -0.99 6.58 9.64
CA ASN A 72 -0.78 5.67 10.76
C ASN A 72 -1.15 6.35 12.09
N LYS A 73 -2.36 6.08 12.57
CA LYS A 73 -2.90 6.63 13.84
C LYS A 73 -2.00 6.36 15.04
N PHE A 74 -1.31 5.21 15.09
CA PHE A 74 -0.40 4.89 16.19
C PHE A 74 0.78 5.88 16.22
N VAL A 75 1.37 6.15 15.05
CA VAL A 75 2.50 7.09 14.92
C VAL A 75 2.06 8.53 15.16
N ILE A 76 0.88 8.94 14.68
CA ILE A 76 0.29 10.26 15.03
C ILE A 76 0.21 10.44 16.54
N ASN A 77 -0.36 9.46 17.25
CA ASN A 77 -0.47 9.51 18.71
C ASN A 77 0.91 9.53 19.38
N LEU A 78 1.90 8.86 18.80
CA LEU A 78 3.29 8.92 19.28
C LEU A 78 3.87 10.33 19.13
N TYR A 79 3.68 10.97 17.98
CA TYR A 79 4.12 12.36 17.75
C TYR A 79 3.47 13.36 18.70
N GLN A 80 2.19 13.15 19.05
CA GLN A 80 1.52 13.97 20.07
C GLN A 80 2.17 13.81 21.45
N LYS A 81 2.58 12.59 21.82
CA LYS A 81 3.28 12.30 23.09
C LYS A 81 4.76 12.70 23.07
N ARG A 82 5.37 12.85 21.90
CA ARG A 82 6.80 13.12 21.69
C ARG A 82 7.02 14.25 20.67
N PRO A 83 6.61 15.49 20.98
CA PRO A 83 6.64 16.60 20.03
C PRO A 83 8.07 16.95 19.57
N GLU A 84 9.09 16.79 20.42
CA GLU A 84 10.48 17.04 20.03
C GLU A 84 11.02 16.01 19.04
N GLN A 85 10.57 14.75 19.13
CA GLN A 85 10.89 13.74 18.13
C GLN A 85 10.27 14.11 16.78
N TYR A 86 9.00 14.48 16.78
CA TYR A 86 8.29 14.92 15.56
C TYR A 86 9.00 16.11 14.90
N LYS A 87 9.39 17.14 15.65
CA LYS A 87 10.12 18.30 15.11
C LYS A 87 11.42 17.90 14.42
N LYS A 88 12.23 17.05 15.06
CA LYS A 88 13.50 16.56 14.49
C LYS A 88 13.29 15.76 13.21
N GLU A 89 12.26 14.92 13.18
CA GLU A 89 11.90 14.16 11.98
C GLU A 89 11.45 15.08 10.84
N CYS A 90 10.65 16.10 11.11
CA CYS A 90 10.28 17.11 10.10
C CYS A 90 11.51 17.91 9.61
N GLU A 91 12.41 18.33 10.50
CA GLU A 91 13.65 19.02 10.12
C GLU A 91 14.53 18.17 9.21
N TRP A 92 14.72 16.90 9.57
CA TRP A 92 15.46 15.96 8.74
C TRP A 92 14.78 15.74 7.39
N PHE A 93 13.46 15.57 7.38
CA PHE A 93 12.68 15.36 6.17
C PHE A 93 12.76 16.55 5.21
N ARG A 94 12.67 17.79 5.71
CA ARG A 94 12.88 19.01 4.91
C ARG A 94 14.26 19.05 4.27
N LYS A 95 15.29 18.62 5.02
CA LYS A 95 16.67 18.61 4.53
C LYS A 95 16.89 17.58 3.42
N THR A 96 16.28 16.40 3.55
CA THR A 96 16.47 15.28 2.60
C THR A 96 15.50 15.30 1.42
N HIS A 97 14.34 15.92 1.58
CA HIS A 97 13.28 16.00 0.57
C HIS A 97 12.82 17.46 0.35
N PRO A 98 13.72 18.39 -0.03
CA PRO A 98 13.40 19.83 -0.14
C PRO A 98 12.38 20.16 -1.24
N TYR A 99 12.06 19.19 -2.10
CA TYR A 99 11.06 19.29 -3.17
C TYR A 99 9.64 18.94 -2.72
N ILE A 100 9.44 18.52 -1.46
CA ILE A 100 8.12 18.34 -0.86
C ILE A 100 7.67 19.67 -0.24
N PRO A 101 6.49 20.20 -0.61
CA PRO A 101 6.00 21.46 -0.06
C PRO A 101 5.79 21.41 1.46
N GLU A 102 5.95 22.54 2.14
CA GLU A 102 5.83 22.62 3.60
C GLU A 102 4.42 22.25 4.08
N GLU A 103 3.38 22.61 3.31
CA GLU A 103 1.99 22.25 3.57
C GLU A 103 1.74 20.73 3.58
N ASP A 104 2.64 19.95 2.96
CA ASP A 104 2.56 18.49 2.89
C ASP A 104 3.32 17.81 4.04
N ILE A 105 4.01 18.56 4.90
CA ILE A 105 4.74 18.07 6.07
C ILE A 105 3.84 18.18 7.32
N THR A 106 2.89 17.25 7.43
CA THR A 106 1.92 17.18 8.53
C THR A 106 2.16 15.94 9.40
N LYS A 107 1.49 15.84 10.55
CA LYS A 107 1.58 14.63 11.40
C LYS A 107 1.06 13.39 10.66
N GLU A 108 0.02 13.57 9.84
CA GLU A 108 -0.61 12.52 9.03
C GLU A 108 0.36 11.98 7.99
N THR A 109 1.03 12.86 7.23
CA THR A 109 1.97 12.44 6.20
C THR A 109 3.24 11.87 6.79
N MET A 110 3.82 12.54 7.80
CA MET A 110 5.03 12.08 8.49
C MET A 110 4.82 10.72 9.16
N ALA A 111 3.61 10.42 9.63
CA ALA A 111 3.29 9.13 10.23
C ALA A 111 3.36 7.96 9.24
N SER A 112 3.36 8.22 7.93
CA SER A 112 3.32 7.17 6.90
C SER A 112 4.12 7.51 5.64
N ASN A 113 5.19 8.30 5.78
CA ASN A 113 6.04 8.77 4.67
C ASN A 113 7.09 7.78 4.17
N SER A 114 7.02 6.51 4.59
CA SER A 114 7.92 5.45 4.11
C SER A 114 7.23 4.58 3.05
N ILE A 115 8.02 4.09 2.09
CA ILE A 115 7.57 3.19 1.02
C ILE A 115 6.91 1.90 1.56
N VAL A 116 7.29 1.45 2.76
CA VAL A 116 6.72 0.25 3.39
C VAL A 116 5.19 0.33 3.50
N TYR A 117 4.63 1.53 3.72
CA TYR A 117 3.20 1.70 3.88
C TYR A 117 2.44 1.45 2.56
N ILE A 118 2.89 2.06 1.46
CA ILE A 118 2.25 1.85 0.15
C ILE A 118 2.52 0.44 -0.38
N VAL A 119 3.70 -0.14 -0.12
CA VAL A 119 4.00 -1.54 -0.47
C VAL A 119 3.11 -2.51 0.31
N SER A 120 2.95 -2.32 1.62
CA SER A 120 2.06 -3.16 2.45
C SER A 120 0.60 -3.07 1.97
N GLY A 121 0.11 -1.86 1.68
CA GLY A 121 -1.20 -1.65 1.08
C GLY A 121 -1.34 -2.36 -0.28
N PHE A 122 -0.33 -2.22 -1.14
CA PHE A 122 -0.31 -2.86 -2.45
C PHE A 122 -0.32 -4.39 -2.34
N LEU A 123 0.49 -5.00 -1.47
CA LEU A 123 0.58 -6.45 -1.33
C LEU A 123 -0.74 -7.05 -0.84
N LYS A 124 -1.46 -6.37 0.05
CA LYS A 124 -2.82 -6.77 0.47
C LYS A 124 -3.80 -6.73 -0.71
N LEU A 125 -3.79 -5.64 -1.48
CA LEU A 125 -4.65 -5.51 -2.67
C LEU A 125 -4.32 -6.54 -3.75
N TYR A 126 -3.03 -6.82 -3.94
CA TYR A 126 -2.53 -7.83 -4.88
C TYR A 126 -2.95 -9.25 -4.47
N ASP A 127 -2.88 -9.60 -3.18
CA ASP A 127 -3.39 -10.89 -2.73
C ASP A 127 -4.91 -10.99 -2.89
N ALA A 128 -5.65 -9.95 -2.56
CA ALA A 128 -7.10 -9.90 -2.80
C ALA A 128 -7.43 -10.10 -4.29
N GLU A 129 -6.71 -9.46 -5.21
CA GLU A 129 -6.89 -9.65 -6.67
C GLU A 129 -6.63 -11.11 -7.06
N ARG A 130 -5.58 -11.73 -6.49
CA ARG A 130 -5.24 -13.14 -6.72
C ARG A 130 -6.34 -14.09 -6.23
N GLN A 131 -6.90 -13.84 -5.04
CA GLN A 131 -8.00 -14.64 -4.50
C GLN A 131 -9.27 -14.44 -5.31
N PHE A 132 -9.61 -13.20 -5.69
CA PHE A 132 -10.76 -12.91 -6.54
C PHE A 132 -10.68 -13.72 -7.84
N LYS A 133 -9.56 -13.62 -8.57
CA LYS A 133 -9.34 -14.41 -9.80
C LYS A 133 -9.50 -15.92 -9.58
N LYS A 134 -9.05 -16.44 -8.43
CA LYS A 134 -9.18 -17.86 -8.08
C LYS A 134 -10.64 -18.26 -7.85
N PHE A 135 -11.42 -17.42 -7.17
CA PHE A 135 -12.83 -17.68 -6.90
C PHE A 135 -13.74 -17.41 -8.10
N SER A 136 -13.47 -16.39 -8.91
CA SER A 136 -14.20 -16.15 -10.17
C SER A 136 -14.10 -17.34 -11.12
N LYS A 137 -12.92 -17.99 -11.20
CA LYS A 137 -12.76 -19.25 -11.97
C LYS A 137 -13.62 -20.41 -11.46
N LYS A 138 -14.07 -20.35 -10.21
CA LYS A 138 -14.96 -21.34 -9.59
C LYS A 138 -16.44 -20.92 -9.66
N GLY A 139 -16.76 -19.80 -10.34
CA GLY A 139 -18.14 -19.32 -10.52
C GLY A 139 -18.65 -18.39 -9.42
N TYR A 140 -17.82 -17.96 -8.47
CA TYR A 140 -18.19 -16.96 -7.48
C TYR A 140 -18.24 -15.56 -8.11
N ILE A 141 -19.19 -14.74 -7.69
CA ILE A 141 -19.45 -13.41 -8.28
C ILE A 141 -18.71 -12.28 -7.58
N ALA A 142 -18.29 -12.47 -6.33
CA ALA A 142 -17.60 -11.47 -5.54
C ALA A 142 -16.75 -12.12 -4.45
N ILE A 143 -15.82 -11.34 -3.89
CA ILE A 143 -15.18 -11.66 -2.61
C ILE A 143 -15.30 -10.46 -1.66
N SER A 144 -15.20 -10.70 -0.36
CA SER A 144 -14.91 -9.67 0.63
C SER A 144 -13.67 -10.05 1.44
N VAL A 145 -12.98 -9.03 1.94
CA VAL A 145 -11.75 -9.17 2.73
C VAL A 145 -11.95 -8.47 4.08
N GLU A 146 -11.81 -9.24 5.15
CA GLU A 146 -11.80 -8.74 6.52
C GLU A 146 -10.53 -9.23 7.23
N GLY A 147 -9.60 -8.30 7.49
CA GLY A 147 -8.27 -8.66 7.99
C GLY A 147 -7.54 -9.62 7.04
N ASN A 148 -7.31 -10.85 7.49
CA ASN A 148 -6.69 -11.92 6.69
C ASN A 148 -7.71 -12.96 6.17
N GLN A 149 -9.01 -12.75 6.40
CA GLN A 149 -10.07 -13.66 5.99
C GLN A 149 -10.65 -13.26 4.63
N ILE A 150 -10.92 -14.26 3.79
CA ILE A 150 -11.55 -14.10 2.48
C ILE A 150 -12.89 -14.81 2.52
N PHE A 151 -13.95 -14.09 2.20
CA PHE A 151 -15.28 -14.65 1.97
C PHE A 151 -15.59 -14.57 0.48
N ALA A 152 -16.16 -15.63 -0.09
CA ALA A 152 -16.49 -15.69 -1.51
C ALA A 152 -17.98 -15.93 -1.68
N TYR A 153 -18.61 -15.13 -2.55
CA TYR A 153 -20.06 -15.10 -2.68
C TYR A 153 -20.54 -15.82 -3.94
N PRO A 154 -21.45 -16.80 -3.81
CA PRO A 154 -21.94 -17.61 -4.92
C PRO A 154 -22.89 -16.82 -5.84
N PRO A 155 -23.16 -17.31 -7.06
CA PRO A 155 -23.91 -16.55 -8.07
C PRO A 155 -25.40 -16.34 -7.75
N ASN A 156 -25.95 -17.04 -6.76
CA ASN A 156 -27.32 -16.82 -6.29
C ASN A 156 -27.46 -15.64 -5.31
N TYR A 157 -26.37 -14.99 -4.92
CA TYR A 157 -26.41 -13.77 -4.12
C TYR A 157 -26.64 -12.54 -4.98
N SER A 158 -27.51 -11.63 -4.53
CA SER A 158 -27.60 -10.28 -5.07
C SER A 158 -26.46 -9.40 -4.54
N LYS A 159 -26.19 -8.28 -5.21
CA LYS A 159 -25.20 -7.30 -4.75
C LYS A 159 -25.52 -6.80 -3.35
N GLU A 160 -26.79 -6.55 -3.05
CA GLU A 160 -27.27 -6.09 -1.75
C GLU A 160 -27.03 -7.13 -0.66
N GLN A 161 -27.24 -8.41 -0.96
CA GLN A 161 -26.97 -9.51 -0.03
C GLN A 161 -25.47 -9.62 0.27
N VAL A 162 -24.62 -9.51 -0.75
CA VAL A 162 -23.16 -9.49 -0.57
C VAL A 162 -22.74 -8.33 0.34
N MET A 163 -23.23 -7.11 0.06
CA MET A 163 -22.88 -5.93 0.86
C MET A 163 -23.38 -6.04 2.31
N ALA A 164 -24.58 -6.59 2.52
CA ALA A 164 -25.13 -6.79 3.86
C ALA A 164 -24.33 -7.82 4.67
N GLU A 165 -23.89 -8.92 4.04
CA GLU A 165 -23.10 -9.96 4.71
C GLU A 165 -21.64 -9.54 4.93
N ALA A 166 -21.05 -8.78 4.01
CA ALA A 166 -19.68 -8.28 4.13
C ALA A 166 -19.51 -7.20 5.22
N GLY A 167 -20.60 -6.51 5.59
CA GLY A 167 -20.57 -5.45 6.60
C GLY A 167 -19.57 -4.34 6.25
N ASN A 168 -18.55 -4.17 7.09
CA ASN A 168 -17.49 -3.17 6.90
C ASN A 168 -16.27 -3.69 6.12
N GLY A 169 -16.32 -4.93 5.62
CA GLY A 169 -15.24 -5.50 4.81
C GLY A 169 -15.12 -4.85 3.43
N ASN A 170 -13.92 -4.89 2.85
CA ASN A 170 -13.73 -4.43 1.47
C ASN A 170 -14.29 -5.48 0.51
N VAL A 171 -15.23 -5.09 -0.34
CA VAL A 171 -15.92 -5.99 -1.28
C VAL A 171 -15.43 -5.74 -2.71
N TYR A 172 -15.18 -6.82 -3.45
CA TYR A 172 -14.68 -6.79 -4.82
C TYR A 172 -15.61 -7.62 -5.72
N PHE A 173 -16.22 -6.96 -6.71
CA PHE A 173 -17.13 -7.55 -7.71
C PHE A 173 -16.46 -7.72 -9.07
N SER A 174 -15.39 -6.97 -9.34
CA SER A 174 -14.74 -6.92 -10.65
C SER A 174 -13.23 -6.74 -10.54
N LEU A 175 -12.52 -6.89 -11.66
CA LEU A 175 -11.08 -6.62 -11.72
C LEU A 175 -10.75 -5.12 -11.61
N ASP A 176 -11.71 -4.24 -11.87
CA ASP A 176 -11.53 -2.79 -11.79
C ASP A 176 -11.44 -2.30 -10.34
N ASP A 177 -12.04 -3.05 -9.40
CA ASP A 177 -12.01 -2.76 -7.95
C ASP A 177 -10.59 -2.86 -7.36
N PHE A 178 -9.62 -3.42 -8.11
CA PHE A 178 -8.21 -3.49 -7.72
C PHE A 178 -7.37 -2.31 -8.25
N ASN A 179 -8.00 -1.30 -8.86
CA ASN A 179 -7.34 -0.09 -9.30
C ASN A 179 -7.75 1.11 -8.43
N ILE A 180 -7.04 1.31 -7.33
CA ILE A 180 -7.30 2.41 -6.39
C ILE A 180 -6.66 3.68 -6.94
N MET A 181 -7.41 4.40 -7.79
CA MET A 181 -6.92 5.65 -8.39
C MET A 181 -7.11 6.85 -7.47
N GLN A 182 -8.19 6.88 -6.67
CA GLN A 182 -8.57 8.08 -5.93
C GLN A 182 -9.20 7.86 -4.54
N GLU A 183 -9.58 6.65 -4.16
CA GLU A 183 -10.28 6.41 -2.88
C GLU A 183 -9.51 5.47 -1.95
N VAL A 184 -8.89 6.04 -0.93
CA VAL A 184 -8.83 5.41 0.41
C VAL A 184 -9.31 6.47 1.39
#